data_AF-A0A7S2QNH7-F1
#
_entry.id   AF-A0A7S2QNH7-F1
#
_cell.length_a   1.000
_cell.length_b   1.000
_cell.length_c   1.000
_cell.angle_alpha   90.00
_cell.angle_beta   90.00
_cell.angle_gamma   90.00
#
_symmetry.space_group_name_H-M   'P 1'
#
loop_
_entity.id
_entity.type
_entity.pdbx_description
1 polymer ?
#
loop_
_entity_poly.entity_id
_entity_poly.type
_entity_poly.pdbx_seq_one_letter_code
_entity_poly.pdbx_strand_id
1 'polypeptide(L)'
;SCLGSVVNSTALPAVFALVMQIGNFLNYGSNQGSSKGFTLDTLERLSRVEGFLDKTYTLNRFIMDTLESERKIREEAFEDMKLCDTASKVEFEDSVRRLGELEKDVDKVAAAVKTAEPADGEPQAGTSKVGDAKFETYMQSFVTDAKEQIAGLKVRAEQVKGLAKSCCDMYAEKPNTPA
;
A
#
# COMPACT_ATOMS: atom_id res chain seq x y z
N SER A 1 -0.80 8.23 0.09
CA SER A 1 -1.22 6.82 0.17
C SER A 1 -1.01 6.34 1.59
N CYS A 2 -1.68 5.26 2.04
CA CYS A 2 -1.51 4.74 3.40
C CYS A 2 -0.03 4.53 3.76
N LEU A 3 0.70 3.76 2.94
CA LEU A 3 2.13 3.49 3.16
C LEU A 3 2.98 4.77 3.13
N GLY A 4 2.64 5.74 2.27
CA GLY A 4 3.33 7.03 2.24
C GLY A 4 3.12 7.84 3.51
N SER A 5 1.93 7.80 4.12
CA SER A 5 1.66 8.46 5.40
C SER A 5 2.44 7.80 6.54
N VAL A 6 2.45 6.45 6.57
CA VAL A 6 3.18 5.69 7.60
C VAL A 6 4.70 5.93 7.49
N VAL A 7 5.28 5.83 6.29
CA VAL A 7 6.74 6.00 6.07
C VAL A 7 7.21 7.42 6.40
N ASN A 8 6.40 8.44 6.10
CA ASN A 8 6.77 9.83 6.34
C ASN A 8 6.34 10.35 7.72
N SER A 9 5.71 9.50 8.54
CA SER A 9 5.21 9.89 9.85
C SER A 9 6.36 10.26 10.79
N THR A 10 6.28 11.46 11.36
CA THR A 10 7.14 11.87 12.47
C THR A 10 6.56 11.52 13.83
N ALA A 11 5.25 11.27 13.90
CA ALA A 11 4.53 10.97 15.13
C ALA A 11 4.64 9.49 15.54
N LEU A 12 4.57 8.55 14.59
CA LEU A 12 4.67 7.12 14.88
C LEU A 12 6.00 6.73 15.56
N PRO A 13 7.17 7.22 15.13
CA PRO A 13 8.42 6.96 15.85
C PRO A 13 8.41 7.44 17.31
N ALA A 14 7.74 8.55 17.61
CA ALA A 14 7.61 9.05 18.98
C ALA A 14 6.74 8.12 19.84
N VAL A 15 5.64 7.61 19.28
CA VAL A 15 4.80 6.59 19.94
C VAL A 15 5.61 5.32 20.21
N PHE A 16 6.37 4.83 19.23
CA PHE A 16 7.20 3.63 19.41
C PHE A 16 8.35 3.84 20.40
N ALA A 17 8.94 5.04 20.44
CA ALA A 17 9.93 5.38 21.46
C ALA A 17 9.32 5.32 22.87
N LEU A 18 8.09 5.80 23.06
CA LEU A 18 7.39 5.68 24.34
C LEU A 18 7.15 4.22 24.74
N VAL A 19 6.66 3.40 23.81
CA VAL A 19 6.46 1.95 24.03
C VAL A 19 7.78 1.29 24.44
N MET A 20 8.88 1.60 23.74
CA MET A 20 10.20 1.06 24.01
C MET A 20 10.74 1.50 25.38
N GLN A 21 10.58 2.77 25.75
CA GLN A 21 11.02 3.28 27.05
C GLN A 21 10.28 2.59 28.21
N ILE A 22 8.95 2.48 28.11
CA ILE A 22 8.15 1.80 29.12
C ILE A 22 8.50 0.31 29.16
N GLY A 23 8.62 -0.34 28.00
CA GLY A 23 9.01 -1.74 27.90
C GLY A 23 10.37 -2.03 28.53
N ASN A 24 11.39 -1.20 28.27
CA ASN A 24 12.71 -1.33 28.88
C ASN A 24 12.67 -1.12 30.39
N PHE A 25 11.89 -0.14 30.86
CA PHE A 25 11.73 0.10 32.30
C PHE A 25 11.09 -1.09 33.01
N LEU A 26 9.97 -1.61 32.50
CA LEU A 26 9.26 -2.75 33.09
C LEU A 26 10.08 -4.04 33.07
N ASN A 27 10.91 -4.21 32.04
CA ASN A 27 11.76 -5.40 31.87
C ASN A 27 13.18 -5.22 32.42
N TYR A 28 13.43 -4.18 33.22
CA TYR A 28 14.75 -3.91 33.79
C TYR A 28 15.29 -5.13 34.57
N GLY A 29 16.56 -5.49 34.32
CA GLY A 29 17.20 -6.66 34.91
C GLY A 29 16.89 -8.00 34.22
N SER A 30 16.03 -8.00 33.20
CA SER A 30 15.84 -9.15 32.30
C SER A 30 16.64 -9.00 31.01
N ASN A 31 16.72 -10.07 30.20
CA ASN A 31 17.31 -10.04 28.87
C ASN A 31 16.64 -9.05 27.90
N GLN A 32 15.43 -8.56 28.21
CA GLN A 32 14.68 -7.60 27.40
C GLN A 32 14.74 -6.15 27.92
N GLY A 33 15.35 -5.90 29.08
CA GLY A 33 15.40 -4.58 29.72
C GLY A 33 16.33 -3.54 29.08
N SER A 34 16.96 -3.87 27.95
CA SER A 34 17.85 -2.97 27.20
C SER A 34 17.67 -3.16 25.69
N SER A 35 16.42 -3.38 25.27
CA SER A 35 16.05 -3.58 23.87
C SER A 35 16.19 -2.26 23.09
N LYS A 36 16.67 -2.37 21.85
CA LYS A 36 16.83 -1.23 20.91
C LYS A 36 15.67 -1.10 19.92
N GLY A 37 14.71 -2.01 19.99
CA GLY A 37 13.56 -2.10 19.11
C GLY A 37 12.67 -3.27 19.49
N PHE A 38 11.52 -3.35 18.83
CA PHE A 38 10.54 -4.42 18.96
C PHE A 38 9.88 -4.63 17.59
N THR A 39 9.32 -5.82 17.36
CA THR A 39 8.54 -6.14 16.15
C THR A 39 7.11 -5.63 16.30
N LEU A 40 6.44 -5.22 15.21
CA LEU A 40 5.14 -4.53 15.30
C LEU A 40 4.04 -5.38 15.95
N ASP A 41 4.14 -6.71 15.90
CA ASP A 41 3.25 -7.63 16.62
C ASP A 41 3.24 -7.42 18.15
N THR A 42 4.29 -6.81 18.71
CA THR A 42 4.37 -6.46 20.13
C THR A 42 3.25 -5.50 20.52
N LEU A 43 2.81 -4.63 19.61
CA LEU A 43 1.74 -3.65 19.86
C LEU A 43 0.42 -4.34 20.24
N GLU A 44 0.10 -5.49 19.64
CA GLU A 44 -1.10 -6.27 19.99
C GLU A 44 -1.01 -6.82 21.42
N ARG A 45 0.20 -7.14 21.88
CA ARG A 45 0.44 -7.76 23.19
C ARG A 45 0.33 -6.78 24.34
N LEU A 46 0.41 -5.46 24.09
CA LEU A 46 0.30 -4.43 25.12
C LEU A 46 -1.02 -4.51 25.88
N SER A 47 -2.10 -4.91 25.21
CA SER A 47 -3.42 -5.08 25.83
C SER A 47 -3.48 -6.29 26.79
N ARG A 48 -2.48 -7.18 26.78
CA ARG A 48 -2.43 -8.38 27.63
C ARG A 48 -1.66 -8.17 28.93
N VAL A 49 -0.96 -7.03 29.06
CA VAL A 49 -0.21 -6.68 30.26
C VAL A 49 -1.15 -5.90 31.18
N GLU A 50 -1.62 -6.56 32.23
CA GLU A 50 -2.60 -6.03 33.17
C GLU A 50 -1.95 -5.22 34.30
N GLY A 51 -2.65 -4.19 34.78
CA GLY A 51 -2.27 -3.45 35.97
C GLY A 51 -2.34 -4.31 37.23
N PHE A 52 -1.45 -4.06 38.18
CA PHE A 52 -1.41 -4.78 39.45
C PHE A 52 -2.66 -4.54 40.32
N LEU A 53 -3.13 -3.29 40.38
CA LEU A 53 -4.28 -2.89 41.20
C LEU A 53 -5.63 -3.09 40.49
N ASP A 54 -5.66 -2.85 39.18
CA ASP A 54 -6.84 -2.99 38.34
C ASP A 54 -6.45 -3.74 37.06
N LYS A 55 -6.99 -4.94 36.91
CA LYS A 55 -6.72 -5.81 35.76
C LYS A 55 -7.33 -5.29 34.45
N THR A 56 -8.34 -4.42 34.53
CA THR A 56 -8.94 -3.79 33.35
C THR A 56 -8.07 -2.65 32.80
N TYR A 57 -7.16 -2.12 33.61
CA TYR A 57 -6.22 -1.09 33.23
C TYR A 57 -4.94 -1.71 32.65
N THR A 58 -4.91 -1.85 31.33
CA THR A 58 -3.81 -2.49 30.60
C THR A 58 -2.67 -1.53 30.29
N LEU A 59 -1.50 -2.07 29.91
CA LEU A 59 -0.37 -1.27 29.45
C LEU A 59 -0.73 -0.43 28.21
N ASN A 60 -1.59 -0.94 27.33
CA ASN A 60 -2.12 -0.17 26.20
C ASN A 60 -2.93 1.05 26.67
N ARG A 61 -3.80 0.88 27.69
CA ARG A 61 -4.54 2.00 28.28
C ARG A 61 -3.59 3.03 28.90
N PHE A 62 -2.58 2.59 29.63
CA PHE A 62 -1.56 3.47 30.22
C PHE A 62 -0.79 4.29 29.16
N ILE A 63 -0.41 3.65 28.05
CA ILE A 63 0.26 4.35 26.94
C ILE A 63 -0.67 5.39 26.32
N MET A 64 -1.95 5.05 26.11
CA MET A 64 -2.94 6.00 25.59
C MET A 64 -3.12 7.20 26.52
N ASP A 65 -3.28 6.98 27.83
CA ASP A 65 -3.40 8.07 28.81
C ASP A 65 -2.13 8.96 28.82
N THR A 66 -0.95 8.35 28.66
CA THR A 66 0.31 9.10 28.53
C THR A 66 0.32 9.95 27.26
N LEU A 67 -0.17 9.42 26.13
CA LEU A 67 -0.32 10.15 24.87
C LEU A 67 -1.40 11.24 24.92
N GLU A 68 -2.34 11.21 25.87
CA GLU A 68 -3.29 12.33 26.06
C GLU A 68 -2.59 13.60 26.53
N SER A 69 -1.48 13.45 27.28
CA SER A 69 -0.61 14.57 27.67
C SER A 69 0.17 15.14 26.47
N GLU A 70 0.39 14.31 25.44
CA GLU A 70 1.07 14.65 24.17
C GLU A 70 0.09 14.70 23.00
N ARG A 71 -1.01 15.46 23.18
CA ARG A 71 -2.17 15.49 22.28
C ARG A 71 -1.83 15.64 20.80
N LYS A 72 -0.84 16.48 20.47
CA LYS A 72 -0.41 16.72 19.08
C LYS A 72 0.15 15.44 18.43
N ILE A 73 1.06 14.75 19.13
CA ILE A 73 1.65 13.48 18.65
C ILE A 73 0.55 12.45 18.43
N ARG A 74 -0.40 12.36 19.37
CA ARG A 74 -1.54 11.44 19.26
C ARG A 74 -2.38 11.73 18.01
N GLU A 75 -2.78 12.99 17.80
CA GLU A 75 -3.62 13.39 16.67
C GLU A 75 -2.90 13.16 15.33
N GLU A 76 -1.62 13.52 15.23
CA GLU A 76 -0.81 13.27 14.03
C GLU A 76 -0.66 11.77 13.76
N ALA A 77 -0.39 10.95 14.79
CA ALA A 77 -0.28 9.50 14.62
C ALA A 77 -1.59 8.86 14.14
N PHE A 78 -2.74 9.29 14.66
CA PHE A 78 -4.04 8.79 14.19
C PHE A 78 -4.32 9.22 12.75
N GLU A 79 -3.99 10.45 12.38
CA GLU A 79 -4.15 10.95 11.02
C GLU A 79 -3.24 10.20 10.03
N ASP A 80 -1.99 9.92 10.41
CA ASP A 80 -1.03 9.16 9.61
C ASP A 80 -1.49 7.72 9.38
N MET A 81 -2.21 7.14 10.34
CA MET A 81 -2.75 5.77 10.28
C MET A 81 -4.19 5.68 9.76
N LYS A 82 -4.85 6.79 9.42
CA LYS A 82 -6.30 6.80 9.10
C LYS A 82 -6.71 5.85 7.97
N LEU A 83 -5.80 5.56 7.05
CA LEU A 83 -6.03 4.69 5.90
C LEU A 83 -5.61 3.24 6.14
N CYS A 84 -4.97 2.91 7.27
CA CYS A 84 -4.42 1.57 7.54
C CYS A 84 -5.51 0.49 7.52
N ASP A 85 -6.66 0.73 8.14
CA ASP A 85 -7.77 -0.24 8.14
C ASP A 85 -8.26 -0.53 6.72
N THR A 86 -8.47 0.50 5.90
CA THR A 86 -8.91 0.31 4.51
C THR A 86 -7.82 -0.35 3.67
N ALA A 87 -6.55 0.05 3.84
CA ALA A 87 -5.43 -0.51 3.11
C ALA A 87 -5.17 -1.98 3.45
N SER A 88 -5.41 -2.41 4.69
CA SER A 88 -5.24 -3.79 5.14
C SER A 88 -6.16 -4.79 4.43
N LYS A 89 -7.25 -4.31 3.83
CA LYS A 89 -8.27 -5.11 3.14
C LYS A 89 -8.02 -5.20 1.63
N VAL A 90 -6.96 -4.59 1.12
CA VAL A 90 -6.67 -4.54 -0.31
C VAL A 90 -5.82 -5.73 -0.74
N GLU A 91 -6.34 -6.55 -1.65
CA GLU A 91 -5.57 -7.57 -2.35
C GLU A 91 -4.74 -6.93 -3.48
N PHE A 92 -3.60 -6.37 -3.09
CA PHE A 92 -2.77 -5.58 -4.00
C PHE A 92 -2.17 -6.42 -5.13
N GLU A 93 -1.72 -7.64 -4.83
CA GLU A 93 -1.16 -8.55 -5.84
C GLU A 93 -2.20 -8.92 -6.91
N ASP A 94 -3.44 -9.21 -6.50
CA ASP A 94 -4.55 -9.43 -7.42
C ASP A 94 -4.91 -8.19 -8.23
N SER A 95 -4.84 -7.01 -7.63
CA SER A 95 -5.04 -5.74 -8.35
C SER A 95 -3.99 -5.54 -9.45
N VAL A 96 -2.73 -5.87 -9.17
CA VAL A 96 -1.63 -5.82 -10.15
C VAL A 96 -1.81 -6.88 -11.25
N ARG A 97 -2.23 -8.10 -10.89
CA ARG A 97 -2.54 -9.16 -11.85
C ARG A 97 -3.64 -8.75 -12.82
N ARG A 98 -4.76 -8.24 -12.29
CA ARG A 98 -5.92 -7.76 -13.08
C ARG A 98 -5.54 -6.60 -13.99
N LEU A 99 -4.62 -5.73 -13.57
CA LEU A 99 -4.07 -4.67 -14.42
C LEU A 99 -3.32 -5.24 -15.63
N GLY A 100 -2.54 -6.31 -15.45
CA GLY A 100 -1.86 -7.01 -16.54
C GLY A 100 -2.82 -7.75 -17.48
N GLU A 101 -3.93 -8.27 -16.97
CA GLU A 101 -5.01 -8.85 -17.80
C GLU A 101 -5.70 -7.79 -18.64
N LEU A 102 -6.04 -6.65 -18.03
CA LEU A 102 -6.65 -5.51 -18.73
C LEU A 102 -5.76 -4.98 -19.85
N GLU A 103 -4.45 -4.90 -19.63
CA GLU A 103 -3.49 -4.53 -20.68
C GLU A 103 -3.52 -5.48 -21.87
N LYS A 104 -3.50 -6.80 -21.62
CA LYS A 104 -3.58 -7.81 -22.68
C LYS A 104 -4.89 -7.68 -23.47
N ASP A 105 -5.99 -7.36 -22.81
CA ASP A 105 -7.28 -7.19 -23.47
C ASP A 105 -7.32 -5.92 -24.33
N VAL A 106 -6.74 -4.82 -23.85
CA VAL A 106 -6.56 -3.59 -24.66
C VAL A 106 -5.65 -3.84 -25.86
N ASP A 107 -4.59 -4.63 -25.71
CA ASP A 107 -3.72 -5.00 -26.82
C ASP A 107 -4.43 -5.87 -27.88
N LYS A 108 -5.35 -6.76 -27.47
CA LYS A 108 -6.20 -7.49 -28.42
C LYS A 108 -7.10 -6.54 -29.22
N VAL A 109 -7.70 -5.54 -28.57
CA VAL A 109 -8.49 -4.51 -29.26
C VAL A 109 -7.62 -3.72 -30.22
N ALA A 110 -6.43 -3.30 -29.79
CA ALA A 110 -5.47 -2.60 -30.64
C ALA A 110 -5.09 -3.40 -31.89
N ALA A 111 -4.85 -4.71 -31.74
CA ALA A 111 -4.53 -5.59 -32.86
C ALA A 111 -5.71 -5.81 -33.82
N ALA A 112 -6.95 -5.82 -33.32
CA ALA A 112 -8.14 -5.96 -34.15
C ALA A 112 -8.41 -4.70 -34.99
N VAL A 113 -8.05 -3.53 -34.47
CA VAL A 113 -8.35 -2.21 -35.06
C VAL A 113 -7.25 -1.71 -36.01
N LYS A 114 -6.06 -2.32 -35.99
CA LYS A 114 -5.01 -2.04 -36.99
C LYS A 114 -5.52 -2.38 -38.40
N THR A 115 -5.47 -1.39 -39.27
CA THR A 115 -5.63 -1.56 -40.72
C THR A 115 -4.37 -2.23 -41.27
N ALA A 116 -4.54 -3.22 -42.16
CA ALA A 116 -3.41 -3.77 -42.89
C ALA A 116 -2.89 -2.70 -43.86
N GLU A 117 -1.59 -2.39 -43.84
CA GLU A 117 -0.98 -1.60 -44.91
C GLU A 117 -1.12 -2.38 -46.23
N PRO A 118 -1.52 -1.72 -47.33
CA PRO A 118 -1.57 -2.38 -48.63
C PRO A 118 -0.14 -2.78 -49.02
N ALA A 119 0.08 -4.08 -49.20
CA ALA A 119 1.25 -4.56 -49.90
C ALA A 119 1.16 -4.05 -51.35
N ASP A 120 2.23 -3.40 -51.80
CA ASP A 120 2.49 -2.89 -53.15
C ASP A 120 1.41 -3.13 -54.23
N GLY A 121 0.65 -2.07 -54.55
CA GLY A 121 0.19 -1.85 -55.93
C GLY A 121 -1.28 -2.08 -56.29
N GLU A 122 -2.17 -2.54 -55.39
CA GLU A 122 -3.60 -2.66 -55.70
C GLU A 122 -4.49 -1.78 -54.79
N PRO A 123 -5.52 -1.07 -55.34
CA PRO A 123 -6.44 -0.27 -54.54
C PRO A 123 -7.49 -1.18 -53.88
N GLN A 124 -7.07 -1.98 -52.91
CA GLN A 124 -7.97 -2.58 -51.95
C GLN A 124 -7.80 -1.85 -50.62
N ALA A 125 -8.83 -1.08 -50.26
CA ALA A 125 -8.94 -0.46 -48.96
C ALA A 125 -8.80 -1.57 -47.90
N GLY A 126 -7.65 -1.62 -47.24
CA GLY A 126 -7.37 -2.55 -46.15
C GLY A 126 -8.29 -2.24 -44.99
N THR A 127 -9.50 -2.80 -45.01
CA THR A 127 -10.43 -2.68 -43.90
C THR A 127 -9.83 -3.42 -42.70
N SER A 128 -9.90 -2.84 -41.51
CA SER A 128 -9.77 -3.60 -40.26
C SER A 128 -10.65 -4.86 -40.33
N LYS A 129 -10.43 -5.85 -39.45
CA LYS A 129 -11.33 -7.02 -39.32
C LYS A 129 -12.83 -6.65 -39.24
N VAL A 130 -13.15 -5.41 -38.88
CA VAL A 130 -14.52 -4.88 -38.73
C VAL A 130 -15.02 -4.12 -39.97
N GLY A 131 -14.13 -3.45 -40.72
CA GLY A 131 -14.48 -2.73 -41.96
C GLY A 131 -15.46 -1.56 -41.84
N ASP A 132 -15.48 -0.90 -40.68
CA ASP A 132 -16.21 0.34 -40.44
C ASP A 132 -15.23 1.43 -40.00
N ALA A 133 -15.02 2.44 -40.85
CA ALA A 133 -14.08 3.54 -40.60
C ALA A 133 -14.43 4.39 -39.36
N LYS A 134 -15.73 4.53 -39.02
CA LYS A 134 -16.14 5.25 -37.82
C LYS A 134 -15.77 4.42 -36.59
N PHE A 135 -16.06 3.13 -36.61
CA PHE A 135 -15.67 2.22 -35.54
C PHE A 135 -14.15 2.22 -35.33
N GLU A 136 -13.37 2.11 -36.40
CA GLU A 136 -11.91 2.14 -36.36
C GLU A 136 -11.38 3.43 -35.71
N THR A 137 -11.91 4.59 -36.12
CA THR A 137 -11.51 5.90 -35.56
C THR A 137 -11.81 5.99 -34.06
N TYR A 138 -13.02 5.59 -33.63
CA TYR A 138 -13.39 5.60 -32.22
C TYR A 138 -12.54 4.62 -31.40
N MET A 139 -12.29 3.43 -31.92
CA MET A 139 -11.50 2.43 -31.21
C MET A 139 -10.01 2.78 -31.14
N GLN A 140 -9.46 3.48 -32.13
CA GLN A 140 -8.09 4.01 -32.05
C GLN A 140 -7.96 5.04 -30.93
N SER A 141 -8.92 5.95 -30.78
CA SER A 141 -8.96 6.90 -29.67
C SER A 141 -9.07 6.16 -28.33
N PHE A 142 -10.02 5.22 -28.21
CA PHE A 142 -10.19 4.41 -27.00
C PHE A 142 -8.91 3.66 -26.61
N VAL A 143 -8.26 2.99 -27.56
CA VAL A 143 -7.00 2.25 -27.31
C VAL A 143 -5.91 3.20 -26.82
N THR A 144 -5.82 4.40 -27.40
CA THR A 144 -4.83 5.41 -27.00
C THR A 144 -5.06 5.84 -25.55
N ASP A 145 -6.28 6.25 -25.21
CA ASP A 145 -6.65 6.70 -23.87
C ASP A 145 -6.50 5.56 -22.83
N ALA A 146 -6.93 4.35 -23.19
CA ALA A 146 -6.82 3.18 -22.32
C ALA A 146 -5.35 2.83 -22.03
N LYS A 147 -4.48 2.88 -23.04
CA LYS A 147 -3.03 2.64 -22.86
C LYS A 147 -2.38 3.69 -21.97
N GLU A 148 -2.76 4.96 -22.11
CA GLU A 148 -2.27 6.03 -21.23
C GLU A 148 -2.71 5.79 -19.77
N GLN A 149 -3.98 5.45 -19.55
CA GLN A 149 -4.49 5.15 -18.20
C GLN A 149 -3.83 3.91 -17.57
N ILE A 150 -3.63 2.84 -18.36
CA ILE A 150 -2.92 1.63 -17.92
C ILE A 150 -1.47 1.96 -17.55
N ALA A 151 -0.77 2.74 -18.37
CA ALA A 151 0.58 3.19 -18.06
C ALA A 151 0.63 3.99 -16.74
N GLY A 152 -0.33 4.91 -16.53
CA GLY A 152 -0.45 5.65 -15.28
C GLY A 152 -0.77 4.77 -14.06
N LEU A 153 -1.57 3.71 -14.23
CA LEU A 153 -1.83 2.72 -13.18
C LEU A 153 -0.59 1.90 -12.84
N LYS A 154 0.19 1.47 -13.85
CA LYS A 154 1.44 0.74 -13.64
C LYS A 154 2.46 1.55 -12.86
N VAL A 155 2.64 2.83 -13.20
CA VAL A 155 3.53 3.73 -12.45
C VAL A 155 3.10 3.83 -10.99
N ARG A 156 1.80 4.00 -10.73
CA ARG A 156 1.27 4.03 -9.35
C ARG A 156 1.46 2.70 -8.62
N ALA A 157 1.29 1.57 -9.30
CA ALA A 157 1.53 0.25 -8.71
C ALA A 157 3.01 0.08 -8.29
N GLU A 158 3.95 0.48 -9.13
CA GLU A 158 5.38 0.44 -8.80
C GLU A 158 5.74 1.41 -7.66
N GLN A 159 5.12 2.60 -7.60
CA GLN A 159 5.28 3.51 -6.46
C GLN A 159 4.78 2.87 -5.16
N VAL A 160 3.64 2.19 -5.17
CA VAL A 160 3.11 1.48 -4.00
C VAL A 160 4.05 0.36 -3.56
N LYS A 161 4.60 -0.42 -4.49
CA LYS A 161 5.61 -1.46 -4.19
C LYS A 161 6.87 -0.86 -3.55
N GLY A 162 7.36 0.26 -4.10
CA GLY A 162 8.51 0.98 -3.55
C GLY A 162 8.25 1.44 -2.12
N LEU A 163 7.09 2.06 -1.86
CA LEU A 163 6.69 2.47 -0.52
C LEU A 163 6.49 1.29 0.44
N ALA A 164 5.95 0.17 -0.04
CA ALA A 164 5.80 -1.04 0.77
C ALA A 164 7.15 -1.56 1.24
N LYS A 165 8.13 -1.63 0.33
CA LYS A 165 9.51 -1.99 0.67
C LYS A 165 10.11 -1.04 1.69
N SER A 166 10.02 0.28 1.45
CA SER A 166 10.53 1.28 2.40
C SER A 166 9.88 1.15 3.78
N CYS A 167 8.58 0.86 3.84
CA CYS A 167 7.85 0.63 5.08
C CYS A 167 8.37 -0.61 5.82
N CYS A 168 8.54 -1.74 5.11
CA CYS A 168 9.11 -2.95 5.68
C CYS A 168 10.52 -2.71 6.22
N ASP A 169 11.39 -2.07 5.44
CA ASP A 169 12.77 -1.76 5.83
C ASP A 169 12.81 -0.84 7.06
N MET A 170 11.93 0.18 7.12
CA MET A 170 11.86 1.15 8.21
C MET A 170 11.48 0.50 9.56
N TYR A 171 10.56 -0.46 9.54
CA TYR A 171 10.10 -1.14 10.76
C TYR A 171 10.70 -2.53 10.96
N ALA A 172 11.73 -2.89 10.17
CA ALA A 172 12.40 -4.18 10.18
C ALA A 172 11.44 -5.38 10.01
N GLU A 173 10.36 -5.19 9.27
CA GLU A 173 9.39 -6.24 8.93
C GLU A 173 9.83 -7.01 7.68
N LYS A 174 9.53 -8.31 7.63
CA LYS A 174 9.85 -9.11 6.44
C LYS A 174 8.84 -8.83 5.32
N PRO A 175 9.28 -8.54 4.09
CA PRO A 175 8.36 -8.50 2.96
C PRO A 175 7.84 -9.92 2.69
N ASN A 176 6.52 -10.09 2.82
CA ASN A 176 5.76 -11.35 2.73
C ASN A 176 6.05 -12.40 3.81
N THR A 177 5.08 -12.58 4.71
CA THR A 177 4.66 -13.93 5.11
C THR A 177 3.22 -14.09 4.61
N PRO A 178 2.98 -14.90 3.56
CA PRO A 178 1.63 -15.43 3.33
C PRO A 178 1.22 -16.17 4.61
N ALA A 179 0.08 -15.80 5.19
CA ALA A 179 -0.58 -16.62 6.19
C ALA A 179 -1.25 -17.82 5.51
#